data_AF-A0A6A6Y1G3-F1
#
_entry.id   AF-A0A6A6Y1G3-F1
#
_cell.length_a   1.000
_cell.length_b   1.000
_cell.length_c   1.000
_cell.angle_alpha   90.00
_cell.angle_beta   90.00
_cell.angle_gamma   90.00
#
_symmetry.space_group_name_H-M   'P 1'
#
loop_
_entity.id
_entity.type
_entity.pdbx_description
1 polymer ?
#
loop_
_entity_poly.entity_id
_entity_poly.type
_entity_poly.pdbx_seq_one_letter_code
_entity_poly.pdbx_strand_id
1 'polypeptide(L)'
;MRLNPSSVLGVQCLALHPFNLSDGTHIPTGTILQANLYGIYHAAIYPDPESFDPLRFCKQRRAASASEQTKYLFTTSNKDSLGWGYGKHACPGLVDEQAGRPGNWQFGAHIMPDPTKEILLKEI
;
A
#
# COMPACT_ATOMS: atom_id res chain seq x y z
N MET A 1 -5.98 -9.86 9.62
CA MET A 1 -4.99 -8.76 9.64
C MET A 1 -5.62 -7.36 9.64
N ARG A 2 -6.82 -7.13 9.08
CA ARG A 2 -7.47 -5.79 9.11
C ARG A 2 -7.72 -5.24 10.53
N LEU A 3 -8.46 -5.98 11.37
CA LEU A 3 -8.85 -5.49 12.72
C LEU A 3 -7.67 -5.36 13.68
N ASN A 4 -6.79 -6.35 13.67
CA ASN A 4 -5.60 -6.40 14.52
C ASN A 4 -4.38 -6.56 13.62
N PRO A 5 -3.90 -5.47 13.00
CA PRO A 5 -2.67 -5.50 12.23
C PRO A 5 -1.46 -5.55 13.17
N SER A 6 -0.31 -6.04 12.69
CA SER A 6 0.94 -6.03 13.45
C SER A 6 1.46 -4.61 13.76
N SER A 7 1.03 -3.62 12.97
CA SER A 7 1.31 -2.21 13.17
C SER A 7 0.12 -1.37 12.71
N VAL A 8 -0.13 -0.25 13.40
CA VAL A 8 -1.16 0.75 13.03
C VAL A 8 -0.66 1.76 11.98
N LEU A 9 0.66 1.77 11.72
CA LEU A 9 1.32 2.56 10.69
C LEU A 9 2.06 1.64 9.71
N GLY A 10 2.12 2.00 8.44
CA GLY A 10 2.77 1.21 7.40
C GLY A 10 3.38 2.07 6.31
N VAL A 11 4.02 1.44 5.32
CA VAL A 11 4.62 2.12 4.15
C VAL A 11 5.50 3.30 4.58
N GLN A 12 6.60 3.01 5.29
CA GLN A 12 7.49 4.04 5.79
C GLN A 12 8.48 4.48 4.71
N CYS A 13 8.59 5.80 4.50
CA CYS A 13 9.55 6.39 3.59
C CYS A 13 10.21 7.63 4.23
N LEU A 14 11.45 7.91 3.84
CA LEU A 14 12.16 9.14 4.20
C LEU A 14 12.15 10.08 3.00
N ALA A 15 11.74 11.33 3.20
CA ALA A 15 11.84 12.37 2.18
C ALA A 15 13.31 12.76 1.98
N LEU A 16 13.90 12.38 0.84
CA LEU A 16 15.29 12.73 0.50
C LEU A 16 15.41 14.17 -0.04
N HIS A 17 14.34 14.68 -0.64
CA HIS A 17 14.22 16.02 -1.18
C HIS A 17 12.87 16.62 -0.74
N PRO A 18 12.76 17.96 -0.64
CA PRO A 18 11.51 18.58 -0.26
C PRO A 18 10.52 18.52 -1.42
N PHE A 19 9.23 18.34 -1.11
CA PHE A 19 8.16 18.30 -2.12
C PHE A 19 6.82 18.72 -1.50
N ASN A 20 5.84 19.03 -2.35
CA ASN A 20 4.49 19.35 -1.91
C ASN A 20 3.54 18.18 -2.21
N LEU A 21 2.64 17.89 -1.28
CA LEU A 21 1.51 17.00 -1.52
C LEU A 21 0.45 17.71 -2.38
N SER A 22 -0.47 16.94 -2.96
CA SER A 22 -1.55 17.47 -3.80
C SER A 22 -2.51 18.42 -3.05
N ASP A 23 -2.55 18.34 -1.72
CA ASP A 23 -3.32 19.24 -0.86
C ASP A 23 -2.57 20.53 -0.50
N GLY A 24 -1.36 20.72 -1.03
CA GLY A 24 -0.49 21.87 -0.77
C GLY A 24 0.41 21.72 0.46
N THR A 25 0.34 20.61 1.20
CA THR A 25 1.21 20.37 2.36
C THR A 25 2.67 20.27 1.92
N HIS A 26 3.53 21.13 2.45
CA HIS A 26 4.98 21.09 2.19
C HIS A 26 5.68 20.07 3.08
N ILE A 27 6.44 19.15 2.48
CA ILE A 27 7.22 18.12 3.15
C ILE A 27 8.71 18.46 3.04
N PRO A 28 9.40 18.80 4.15
CA PRO A 28 10.84 19.03 4.14
C PRO A 28 11.66 17.73 3.95
N THR A 29 12.89 17.87 3.47
CA THR A 29 13.90 16.80 3.53
C THR A 29 14.08 16.29 4.95
N GLY A 30 14.26 14.98 5.11
CA GLY A 30 14.41 14.31 6.40
C GLY A 30 13.09 13.92 7.06
N THR A 31 11.94 14.29 6.49
CA THR A 31 10.63 13.91 7.02
C THR A 31 10.38 12.41 6.81
N ILE A 32 10.00 11.71 7.88
CA ILE A 32 9.51 10.33 7.79
C ILE A 32 8.01 10.36 7.53
N LEU A 33 7.60 9.75 6.42
CA LEU A 33 6.21 9.59 6.02
C LEU A 33 5.76 8.16 6.26
N GLN A 34 4.54 7.99 6.75
CA GLN A 34 3.91 6.70 6.98
C GLN A 34 2.41 6.77 6.63
N ALA A 35 1.88 5.67 6.12
CA ALA A 35 0.45 5.50 5.91
C ALA A 35 -0.26 5.15 7.22
N ASN A 36 -1.38 5.83 7.51
CA ASN A 36 -2.25 5.53 8.63
C ASN A 36 -3.09 4.27 8.34
N LEU A 37 -2.55 3.09 8.66
CA LEU A 37 -3.25 1.82 8.44
C LEU A 37 -4.51 1.70 9.30
N TYR A 38 -4.47 2.22 10.53
CA TYR A 38 -5.64 2.24 11.40
C TYR A 38 -6.81 2.98 10.74
N GLY A 39 -6.54 4.18 10.21
CA GLY A 39 -7.55 4.97 9.50
C GLY A 39 -8.10 4.27 8.27
N ILE A 40 -7.25 3.61 7.47
CA ILE A 40 -7.68 2.85 6.29
C ILE A 40 -8.57 1.68 6.69
N TYR A 41 -8.17 0.91 7.71
CA TYR A 41 -8.89 -0.29 8.14
C TYR A 41 -10.20 -0.01 8.89
N HIS A 42 -10.37 1.20 9.41
CA HIS A 42 -11.61 1.67 10.04
C HIS A 42 -12.34 2.71 9.21
N ALA A 43 -11.96 2.87 7.94
CA ALA A 43 -12.63 3.78 7.01
C ALA A 43 -14.05 3.30 6.69
N ALA A 44 -14.90 4.25 6.28
CA ALA A 44 -16.28 4.02 5.89
C ALA A 44 -16.46 3.02 4.73
N ILE A 45 -15.37 2.68 4.01
CA ILE A 45 -15.36 1.64 2.97
C ILE A 45 -15.59 0.23 3.53
N TYR A 46 -15.42 0.02 4.84
CA TYR A 46 -15.73 -1.24 5.52
C TYR A 46 -17.03 -1.10 6.33
N PRO A 47 -18.13 -1.77 5.92
CA PRO A 47 -19.36 -1.79 6.72
C PRO A 47 -19.10 -2.40 8.09
N ASP A 48 -19.57 -1.81 9.18
CA ASP A 48 -19.29 -2.27 10.56
C ASP A 48 -17.77 -2.51 10.79
N PRO A 49 -16.93 -1.46 10.71
CA PRO A 49 -15.48 -1.60 10.67
C PRO A 49 -14.90 -2.24 11.94
N GLU A 50 -15.56 -2.11 13.09
CA GLU A 50 -15.13 -2.73 14.35
C GLU A 50 -15.52 -4.22 14.45
N SER A 51 -16.38 -4.71 13.57
CA SER A 51 -16.89 -6.08 13.62
C SER A 51 -16.01 -7.06 12.85
N PHE A 52 -15.70 -8.17 13.51
CA PHE A 52 -15.01 -9.30 12.88
C PHE A 52 -16.01 -10.15 12.09
N ASP A 53 -16.03 -9.95 10.77
CA ASP A 53 -16.71 -10.84 9.82
C ASP A 53 -15.65 -11.69 9.07
N PRO A 54 -15.54 -13.00 9.36
CA PRO A 54 -14.55 -13.88 8.73
C PRO A 54 -14.80 -14.05 7.22
N LEU A 55 -16.00 -13.77 6.74
CA LEU A 55 -16.38 -13.93 5.32
C LEU A 55 -16.41 -12.60 4.57
N ARG A 56 -16.07 -11.48 5.21
CA ARG A 56 -16.16 -10.13 4.64
C ARG A 56 -15.55 -10.03 3.24
N PHE A 57 -14.29 -10.40 3.11
CA PHE A 57 -13.56 -10.31 1.84
C PHE A 57 -14.06 -11.32 0.80
N CYS A 58 -14.57 -12.49 1.24
CA CYS A 58 -15.20 -13.44 0.33
C CYS A 58 -16.52 -12.89 -0.24
N LYS A 59 -17.34 -12.24 0.59
CA LYS A 59 -18.59 -11.58 0.17
C LYS A 59 -18.28 -10.44 -0.80
N GLN A 60 -17.32 -9.57 -0.45
CA GLN A 60 -16.90 -8.46 -1.30
C GLN A 60 -16.35 -8.95 -2.65
N ARG A 61 -15.50 -9.99 -2.65
CA ARG A 61 -14.97 -10.59 -3.89
C ARG A 61 -16.07 -11.14 -4.80
N ARG A 62 -17.10 -11.78 -4.23
CA ARG A 62 -18.23 -12.33 -5.02
C ARG A 62 -19.11 -11.24 -5.61
N ALA A 63 -19.24 -10.11 -4.92
CA ALA A 63 -20.00 -8.94 -5.39
C ALA A 63 -19.19 -8.06 -6.37
N ALA A 64 -17.88 -8.24 -6.44
CA ALA A 64 -16.99 -7.43 -7.27
C ALA A 64 -17.04 -7.82 -8.75
N SER A 65 -16.75 -6.84 -9.61
CA SER A 65 -16.50 -7.10 -11.03
C SER A 65 -15.30 -8.04 -11.23
N ALA A 66 -15.23 -8.74 -12.37
CA ALA A 66 -14.15 -9.70 -12.66
C ALA A 66 -12.76 -9.06 -12.53
N SER A 67 -12.60 -7.79 -12.93
CA SER A 67 -11.35 -7.03 -12.83
C SER A 67 -10.98 -6.62 -11.40
N GLU A 68 -11.92 -6.61 -10.46
CA GLU A 68 -11.70 -6.18 -9.08
C GLU A 68 -11.57 -7.34 -8.09
N GLN A 69 -11.81 -8.58 -8.51
CA GLN A 69 -11.77 -9.72 -7.60
C GLN A 69 -10.41 -9.92 -6.94
N THR A 70 -9.31 -9.58 -7.63
CA THR A 70 -7.94 -9.69 -7.11
C THR A 70 -7.73 -8.77 -5.90
N LYS A 71 -8.38 -7.60 -5.85
CA LYS A 71 -8.31 -6.64 -4.74
C LYS A 71 -8.59 -7.25 -3.37
N TYR A 72 -9.48 -8.25 -3.33
CA TYR A 72 -9.96 -8.87 -2.09
C TYR A 72 -9.19 -10.14 -1.71
N LEU A 73 -8.13 -10.49 -2.43
CA LEU A 73 -7.22 -11.57 -2.04
C LEU A 73 -6.37 -11.11 -0.85
N PHE A 74 -6.09 -12.05 0.05
CA PHE A 74 -5.33 -11.78 1.27
C PHE A 74 -3.90 -11.25 1.01
N THR A 75 -3.31 -11.66 -0.11
CA THR A 75 -1.94 -11.30 -0.53
C THR A 75 -1.90 -10.10 -1.46
N THR A 76 -3.03 -9.46 -1.75
CA THR A 76 -3.05 -8.30 -2.65
C THR A 76 -2.82 -7.02 -1.85
N SER A 77 -1.95 -6.16 -2.39
CA SER A 77 -1.70 -4.83 -1.85
C SER A 77 -2.39 -3.78 -2.71
N ASN A 78 -3.20 -2.94 -2.10
CA ASN A 78 -3.89 -1.85 -2.78
C ASN A 78 -4.08 -0.68 -1.80
N LYS A 79 -4.61 0.45 -2.28
CA LYS A 79 -4.82 1.65 -1.46
C LYS A 79 -5.67 1.40 -0.21
N ASP A 80 -6.53 0.38 -0.24
CA ASP A 80 -7.41 0.01 0.87
C ASP A 80 -6.82 -1.13 1.73
N SER A 81 -5.75 -1.78 1.26
CA SER A 81 -5.09 -2.91 1.92
C SER A 81 -3.57 -2.77 1.79
N LEU A 82 -2.97 -2.09 2.76
CA LEU A 82 -1.54 -1.77 2.79
C LEU A 82 -0.76 -2.61 3.81
N GLY A 83 -1.35 -3.68 4.35
CA GLY A 83 -0.75 -4.51 5.40
C GLY A 83 0.53 -5.22 4.95
N TRP A 84 0.67 -5.40 3.65
CA TRP A 84 1.88 -5.95 3.04
C TRP A 84 2.72 -4.88 2.34
N GLY A 85 2.54 -3.59 2.65
CA GLY A 85 3.21 -2.50 1.94
C GLY A 85 2.54 -2.16 0.61
N TYR A 86 3.23 -1.39 -0.24
CA TYR A 86 2.70 -0.94 -1.52
C TYR A 86 3.81 -0.64 -2.54
N GLY A 87 3.53 -0.88 -3.83
CA GLY A 87 4.47 -0.66 -4.93
C GLY A 87 5.81 -1.35 -4.71
N LYS A 88 6.91 -0.63 -4.99
CA LYS A 88 8.29 -1.13 -4.87
C LYS A 88 8.70 -1.55 -3.44
N HIS A 89 7.96 -1.12 -2.43
CA HIS A 89 8.20 -1.44 -1.02
C HIS A 89 7.22 -2.48 -0.47
N ALA A 90 6.41 -3.10 -1.34
CA ALA A 90 5.53 -4.18 -0.94
C ALA A 90 6.33 -5.44 -0.57
N CYS A 91 5.82 -6.19 0.39
CA CYS A 91 6.35 -7.44 0.91
C CYS A 91 6.77 -8.36 -0.24
N PRO A 92 7.97 -8.93 -0.22
CA PRO A 92 8.46 -9.73 -1.34
C PRO A 92 7.72 -11.06 -1.50
N GLY A 93 6.93 -11.49 -0.50
CA GLY A 93 6.08 -12.69 -0.58
C GLY A 93 4.76 -12.50 -1.33
N LEU A 94 4.48 -11.31 -1.88
CA LEU A 94 3.25 -11.07 -2.64
C LEU A 94 3.40 -11.53 -4.09
N VAL A 95 2.45 -12.34 -4.54
CA VAL A 95 2.20 -12.68 -5.93
C VAL A 95 1.30 -11.62 -6.56
N ASP A 96 1.84 -10.44 -6.83
CA ASP A 96 1.10 -9.42 -7.59
C ASP A 96 1.97 -8.77 -8.67
N GLU A 97 1.60 -9.03 -9.92
CA GLU A 97 2.13 -8.40 -11.13
C GLU A 97 1.81 -6.88 -11.15
N GLN A 98 0.77 -6.46 -10.42
CA GLN A 98 0.35 -5.06 -10.29
C GLN A 98 1.20 -4.26 -9.30
N ALA A 99 2.16 -4.90 -8.60
CA ALA A 99 3.07 -4.22 -7.67
C ALA A 99 4.17 -3.37 -8.35
N GLY A 100 4.00 -3.00 -9.63
CA GLY A 100 4.94 -2.15 -10.35
C GLY A 100 6.37 -2.72 -10.41
N ARG A 101 6.50 -4.06 -10.32
CA ARG A 101 7.80 -4.73 -10.36
C ARG A 101 8.24 -4.84 -11.82
N PRO A 102 9.37 -4.26 -12.22
CA PRO A 102 9.89 -4.46 -13.56
C PRO A 102 10.23 -5.95 -13.74
N GLY A 103 10.13 -6.47 -14.97
CA GLY A 103 10.32 -7.90 -15.26
C GLY A 103 11.71 -8.47 -14.89
N ASN A 104 12.67 -7.62 -14.51
CA ASN A 104 13.99 -7.99 -14.00
C ASN A 104 14.09 -8.00 -12.47
N TRP A 105 12.97 -7.91 -11.74
CA TRP A 105 12.97 -7.93 -10.28
C TRP A 105 13.43 -9.30 -9.74
N GLN A 106 14.56 -9.32 -9.05
CA GLN A 106 15.10 -10.52 -8.39
C GLN A 106 14.99 -10.40 -6.87
N PHE A 107 14.55 -11.49 -6.23
CA PHE A 107 14.46 -11.60 -4.77
C PHE A 107 15.86 -11.43 -4.15
N GLY A 108 16.03 -10.45 -3.26
CA GLY A 108 17.28 -10.22 -2.53
C GLY A 108 18.23 -9.17 -3.13
N ALA A 109 17.96 -8.64 -4.33
CA ALA A 109 18.66 -7.47 -4.83
C ALA A 109 17.93 -6.20 -4.37
N HIS A 110 18.28 -5.70 -3.18
CA HIS A 110 18.10 -4.28 -2.88
C HIS A 110 19.01 -3.50 -3.84
N ILE A 111 18.54 -3.23 -5.06
CA ILE A 111 19.07 -2.09 -5.80
C ILE A 111 18.65 -0.90 -4.95
N MET A 112 19.59 -0.40 -4.12
CA MET A 112 19.46 0.93 -3.53
C MET A 112 19.00 1.83 -4.67
N PRO A 113 17.85 2.53 -4.55
CA PRO A 113 17.44 3.45 -5.59
C PRO A 113 18.63 4.37 -5.82
N ASP A 114 19.10 4.39 -7.07
CA ASP A 114 20.16 5.27 -7.50
C ASP A 114 19.85 6.67 -6.93
N PRO A 115 20.71 7.23 -6.06
CA PRO A 115 20.42 8.50 -5.40
C PRO A 115 20.27 9.66 -6.39
N THR A 116 20.57 9.43 -7.68
CA THR A 116 20.41 10.39 -8.77
C THR A 116 19.13 10.22 -9.60
N LYS A 117 18.33 9.16 -9.38
CA LYS A 117 17.09 8.93 -10.13
C LYS A 117 15.89 9.49 -9.37
N GLU A 118 15.36 10.61 -9.87
CA GLU A 118 14.10 11.19 -9.44
C GLU A 118 13.00 10.12 -9.35
N ILE A 119 12.34 10.03 -8.21
CA ILE A 119 11.09 9.27 -8.08
C ILE A 119 10.04 10.10 -8.81
N LEU A 120 9.88 9.82 -10.10
CA LEU A 120 8.80 10.36 -10.92
C LEU A 120 7.46 9.88 -10.35
N LEU A 121 6.89 10.65 -9.42
CA LEU A 121 5.46 10.66 -9.20
C LEU A 121 4.85 11.21 -10.50
N LYS A 122 4.50 10.33 -11.44
CA LYS A 122 3.72 10.72 -12.60
C LYS A 122 2.40 11.30 -12.09
N GLU A 123 2.21 12.59 -12.36
CA GLU A 123 0.94 13.30 -12.22
C GLU A 123 -0.15 12.51 -12.97
N ILE A 124 -1.34 12.45 -12.36
CA ILE A 124 -2.58 11.92 -12.95
C ILE A 124 -3.16 12.99 -13.86
#